data_AF-R9GUZ4-F1
#
_entry.id   AF-R9GUZ4-F1
#
_cell.length_a   1.000
_cell.length_b   1.000
_cell.length_c   1.000
_cell.angle_alpha   90.00
_cell.angle_beta   90.00
_cell.angle_gamma   90.00
#
_symmetry.space_group_name_H-M   'P 1'
#
loop_
_entity.id
_entity.type
_entity.pdbx_description
1 polymer ?
#
loop_
_entity_poly.entity_id
_entity_poly.type
_entity_poly.pdbx_seq_one_letter_code
_entity_poly.pdbx_strand_id
1 'polypeptide(L)' 'MKARGNITVGINWKEAKLVKVSLKSIKNQTIIVRYGNLKKEVTLKAEKETVFDGASFQ' A
#
# COMPACT_ATOMS: atom_id res chain seq x y z
N MET A 1 -9.83 3.70 -3.27
CA MET A 1 -9.27 3.70 -4.65
C MET A 1 -8.95 2.26 -5.06
N LYS A 2 -9.07 1.87 -6.34
CA LYS A 2 -8.64 0.55 -6.83
C LYS A 2 -7.41 0.70 -7.72
N ALA A 3 -6.36 -0.07 -7.46
CA ALA A 3 -5.14 -0.13 -8.25
C ALA A 3 -5.15 -1.34 -9.20
N ARG A 4 -4.23 -1.34 -10.17
CA ARG A 4 -4.03 -2.47 -11.11
C ARG A 4 -3.81 -3.76 -10.31
N GLY A 5 -4.43 -4.85 -10.78
CA GLY A 5 -4.36 -6.15 -10.09
C GLY A 5 -5.43 -6.40 -9.03
N ASN A 6 -6.56 -5.66 -9.05
CA ASN A 6 -7.66 -5.79 -8.09
C ASN A 6 -7.24 -5.55 -6.63
N ILE A 7 -6.44 -4.49 -6.44
CA ILE A 7 -5.99 -4.07 -5.11
C ILE A 7 -6.80 -2.87 -4.67
N THR A 8 -7.45 -2.99 -3.53
CA THR A 8 -8.08 -1.87 -2.84
C THR A 8 -7.01 -1.15 -2.06
N VAL A 9 -6.90 0.16 -2.30
CA VAL A 9 -5.94 1.05 -1.65
C VAL A 9 -6.70 2.08 -0.83
N GLY A 10 -6.41 2.10 0.47
CA GLY A 10 -6.75 3.18 1.39
C GLY A 10 -5.51 4.02 1.65
N ILE A 11 -5.59 5.33 1.47
CA ILE A 11 -4.47 6.24 1.74
C ILE A 11 -4.95 7.33 2.68
N ASN A 12 -4.21 7.55 3.77
CA ASN A 12 -4.43 8.65 4.69
C ASN A 12 -3.26 9.62 4.63
N TRP A 13 -3.57 10.87 4.32
CA TRP A 13 -2.63 11.98 4.21
C TRP A 13 -2.93 13.01 5.29
N LYS A 14 -1.90 13.55 5.92
CA LYS A 14 -2.00 14.68 6.84
C LYS A 14 -0.85 15.64 6.54
N GLU A 15 -1.15 16.93 6.42
CA GLU A 15 -0.14 17.97 6.16
C GLU A 15 0.76 17.65 4.95
N ALA A 16 0.14 17.19 3.85
CA ALA A 16 0.81 16.74 2.61
C ALA A 16 1.81 15.58 2.78
N LYS A 17 1.82 14.90 3.94
CA LYS A 17 2.64 13.72 4.20
C LYS A 17 1.77 12.47 4.27
N LEU A 18 2.28 11.37 3.70
CA LEU A 18 1.68 10.06 3.86
C LEU A 18 1.72 9.69 5.34
N VAL A 19 0.56 9.44 5.95
CA VAL A 19 0.47 8.97 7.35
C VAL A 19 0.29 7.47 7.38
N LYS A 20 -0.56 6.94 6.50
CA LYS A 20 -0.94 5.53 6.51
C LYS A 20 -1.38 5.09 5.12
N VAL A 21 -1.00 3.88 4.75
CA VAL A 21 -1.52 3.20 3.56
C VAL A 21 -2.02 1.82 3.94
N SER A 22 -3.21 1.47 3.46
CA SER A 22 -3.76 0.12 3.56
C SER A 22 -3.94 -0.48 2.17
N LEU A 23 -3.51 -1.73 2.04
CA LEU A 23 -3.49 -2.48 0.81
C LEU A 23 -4.22 -3.80 1.04
N LYS A 24 -5.31 -4.00 0.31
CA LYS A 24 -6.08 -5.26 0.33
C LYS A 24 -6.15 -5.82 -1.07
N SER A 25 -5.83 -7.09 -1.22
CA SER A 25 -5.91 -7.82 -2.49
C SER A 25 -6.90 -8.97 -2.35
N ILE A 26 -7.64 -9.29 -3.41
CA ILE A 26 -8.50 -10.48 -3.44
C ILE A 26 -7.73 -11.79 -3.67
N LYS A 27 -6.43 -11.70 -4.01
CA LYS A 27 -5.57 -12.85 -4.28
C LYS A 27 -4.18 -12.65 -3.67
N ASN A 28 -3.45 -13.75 -3.47
CA ASN A 28 -2.03 -13.68 -3.12
C ASN A 28 -1.26 -13.07 -4.28
N GLN A 29 -0.57 -11.97 -4.04
CA GLN A 29 0.28 -11.35 -5.06
C GLN A 29 1.34 -10.46 -4.44
N THR A 30 2.48 -10.39 -5.11
CA THR A 30 3.55 -9.45 -4.78
C THR A 30 3.39 -8.20 -5.62
N ILE A 31 3.46 -7.04 -4.98
CA ILE A 31 3.41 -5.74 -5.65
C ILE A 31 4.55 -4.85 -5.24
N ILE A 32 4.85 -3.87 -6.09
CA ILE A 32 5.83 -2.83 -5.81
C ILE A 32 5.08 -1.55 -5.49
N VAL A 33 5.20 -1.10 -4.24
CA VAL A 33 4.71 0.20 -3.79
C VAL A 33 5.81 1.22 -4.05
N ARG A 34 5.48 2.31 -4.74
CA ARG A 34 6.41 3.43 -4.98
C ARG A 34 5.91 4.68 -4.27
N TYR A 35 6.81 5.34 -3.54
CA TYR A 35 6.53 6.60 -2.86
C TYR A 35 7.75 7.53 -2.99
N GLY A 36 7.61 8.59 -3.78
CA GLY A 36 8.75 9.42 -4.18
C GLY A 36 9.83 8.57 -4.89
N ASN A 37 11.05 8.57 -4.34
CA ASN A 37 12.18 7.78 -4.85
C ASN A 37 12.25 6.36 -4.24
N LEU A 38 11.40 6.04 -3.27
CA LEU A 38 11.42 4.76 -2.59
C LEU A 38 10.57 3.72 -3.34
N LYS A 39 11.08 2.49 -3.39
CA LYS A 39 10.37 1.32 -3.89
C LYS A 39 10.41 0.24 -2.82
N LYS A 40 9.24 -0.31 -2.49
CA LYS A 40 9.11 -1.40 -1.53
C LYS A 40 8.32 -2.53 -2.16
N GLU A 41 8.91 -3.71 -2.15
CA GLU A 41 8.21 -4.93 -2.54
C GLU A 41 7.37 -5.42 -1.35
N VAL A 42 6.09 -5.68 -1.61
CA VAL A 42 5.11 -6.09 -0.60
C VAL A 42 4.36 -7.30 -1.11
N THR A 43 4.44 -8.38 -0.35
CA THR A 43 3.63 -9.58 -0.57
C THR A 43 2.30 -9.43 0.14
N LEU A 44 1.22 -9.29 -0.63
CA LEU A 44 -0.14 -9.27 -0.11
C LEU A 44 -0.71 -10.69 -0.07
N LYS A 45 -1.36 -11.03 1.04
CA LYS A 45 -2.18 -12.24 1.14
C LYS A 45 -3.62 -11.94 0.74
N ALA A 46 -4.28 -12.91 0.12
CA ALA A 46 -5.66 -12.83 -0.30
C ALA A 46 -6.56 -12.44 0.88
N GLU A 47 -7.44 -11.47 0.63
CA GLU A 47 -8.44 -10.91 1.54
C GLU A 47 -7.90 -10.30 2.84
N LYS A 48 -6.58 -10.33 3.04
CA LYS A 48 -5.92 -9.75 4.19
C LYS A 48 -5.51 -8.31 3.87
N GLU A 49 -5.94 -7.39 4.72
CA GLU A 49 -5.47 -6.02 4.67
C GLU A 49 -4.07 -5.93 5.26
N THR A 50 -3.15 -5.36 4.50
CA THR A 50 -1.78 -5.05 4.94
C THR A 50 -1.68 -3.54 5.10
N VAL A 51 -1.26 -3.13 6.29
CA VAL A 51 -1.21 -1.72 6.67
C VAL A 51 0.24 -1.32 6.87
N PHE A 52 0.60 -0.16 6.35
CA PHE A 52 1.91 0.45 6.54
C PHE A 52 1.75 1.88 7.01
N ASP A 53 2.55 2.26 7.99
CA ASP A 53 2.68 3.64 8.43
C ASP A 53 3.56 4.43 7.45
N GLY A 54 3.31 5.73 7.34
CA GLY A 54 4.08 6.62 6.48
C GLY A 54 5.58 6.61 6.78
N ALA A 55 5.95 6.42 8.05
CA ALA A 55 7.33 6.26 8.49
C ALA A 55 8.03 5.02 7.89
N SER A 56 7.27 4.02 7.43
CA SER A 56 7.83 2.84 6.76
C SER A 56 8.31 3.12 5.32
N PHE A 57 8.09 4.35 4.83
CA PHE A 57 8.47 4.86 3.52
C PHE A 57 9.15 6.25 3.61
N GLN A 58 9.86 6.53 4.71
CA GLN A 58 10.74 7.70 4.85
C GLN A 58 12.20 7.28 4.81
#